data_AF-A0AA38UNS8-F1
#
_entry.id   AF-A0AA38UNS8-F1
#
_cell.length_a   1.000
_cell.length_b   1.000
_cell.length_c   1.000
_cell.angle_alpha   90.00
_cell.angle_beta   90.00
_cell.angle_gamma   90.00
#
_symmetry.space_group_name_H-M   'P 1'
#
loop_
_entity.id
_entity.type
_entity.pdbx_description
1 polymer ?
#
loop_
_entity_poly.entity_id
_entity_poly.type
_entity_poly.pdbx_seq_one_letter_code
_entity_poly.pdbx_strand_id
1 'polypeptide(L)'
;LGVGYDIACGMTAKIIRSPLNDLAQKERLSMMIGLLHGYAHNRLCQLSFLLLYIQGAGIEDLEVCERYFAQSNALAPVTRYMGRFRRRQAIANYAYHRDNMESYHNLSRFIVSNYKQALGILSRSRNTACTLRAVGLLDVKNAAVWLDEEKAYLESHQDIPEEDTTKSSYYLALGKLWECQDELRRARATFRMESGPPSELNIDHANQLVLTERQMVNKQEMEAKLLLDVQSLEERLGLRRDQRWKRDSEAWNSARELVQTAKYRKAADKLEGLTVAQIFELSKMNVAGTGYKMRQHIGDAMKKRSKAILSALEEYNACAASLKPPRKLLDWDDILNYTYLSEFNFLRESRADILDKPWAKPAVREAMSELFKLIRAGEEIDRLHVEIKRLLTYMKEE
;
A
#
# COMPACT_ATOMS: atom_id res chain seq x y z
N LEU A 1 16.70 -15.50 -14.36
CA LEU A 1 16.30 -14.35 -15.20
C LEU A 1 15.70 -13.26 -14.31
N GLY A 2 16.07 -11.99 -14.46
CA GLY A 2 15.48 -10.88 -13.67
C GLY A 2 14.50 -10.05 -14.50
N VAL A 3 13.31 -9.74 -13.96
CA VAL A 3 12.30 -8.90 -14.64
C VAL A 3 11.80 -7.80 -13.71
N GLY A 4 11.99 -6.56 -14.14
CA GLY A 4 11.44 -5.38 -13.51
C GLY A 4 9.99 -5.15 -13.87
N TYR A 5 9.10 -5.02 -12.87
CA TYR A 5 7.71 -4.64 -13.10
C TYR A 5 7.07 -4.01 -11.86
N ASP A 6 6.38 -2.89 -12.02
CA ASP A 6 5.76 -2.13 -10.93
C ASP A 6 4.86 -2.99 -10.04
N ILE A 7 4.15 -3.96 -10.61
CA ILE A 7 3.25 -4.86 -9.88
C ILE A 7 3.79 -6.29 -9.74
N ALA A 8 5.11 -6.44 -9.74
CA ALA A 8 5.82 -7.72 -9.60
C ALA A 8 5.28 -8.60 -8.46
N CYS A 9 4.93 -7.99 -7.32
CA CYS A 9 4.37 -8.71 -6.17
C CYS A 9 3.04 -9.40 -6.48
N GLY A 10 2.15 -8.74 -7.22
CA GLY A 10 0.87 -9.32 -7.65
C GLY A 10 1.04 -10.29 -8.82
N MET A 11 2.10 -10.12 -9.61
CA MET A 11 2.37 -10.97 -10.78
C MET A 11 2.94 -12.33 -10.39
N THR A 12 3.77 -12.39 -9.34
CA THR A 12 4.41 -13.64 -8.88
C THR A 12 3.37 -14.72 -8.58
N ALA A 13 2.33 -14.40 -7.80
CA ALA A 13 1.23 -15.32 -7.52
C ALA A 13 0.45 -15.75 -8.77
N LYS A 14 0.32 -14.86 -9.76
CA LYS A 14 -0.34 -15.18 -11.04
C LYS A 14 0.50 -16.12 -11.90
N ILE A 15 1.82 -15.89 -11.97
CA ILE A 15 2.76 -16.76 -12.71
C ILE A 15 2.72 -18.17 -12.14
N ILE A 16 2.76 -18.31 -10.80
CA ILE A 16 2.69 -19.61 -10.11
C ILE A 16 1.41 -20.38 -10.47
N ARG A 17 0.27 -19.68 -10.62
CA ARG A 17 -1.03 -20.28 -10.99
C ARG A 17 -1.24 -20.45 -12.49
N SER A 18 -0.26 -20.06 -13.30
CA SER A 18 -0.35 -20.09 -14.77
C SER A 18 0.43 -21.25 -15.37
N PRO A 19 0.20 -21.59 -16.66
CA PRO A 19 1.02 -22.54 -17.39
C PRO A 19 2.51 -22.17 -17.49
N LEU A 20 2.89 -20.93 -17.14
CA LEU A 20 4.28 -20.48 -17.16
C LEU A 20 5.06 -20.86 -15.89
N ASN A 21 4.44 -21.44 -14.88
CA ASN A 21 5.11 -21.75 -13.61
C ASN A 21 6.35 -22.62 -13.79
N ASP A 22 6.24 -23.73 -14.53
CA ASP A 22 7.35 -24.67 -14.74
C ASP A 22 8.52 -24.00 -15.45
N LEU A 23 8.21 -23.14 -16.44
CA LEU A 23 9.23 -22.37 -17.16
C LEU A 23 9.87 -21.31 -16.26
N ALA A 24 9.06 -20.58 -15.48
CA ALA A 24 9.55 -19.57 -14.54
C ALA A 24 10.48 -20.19 -13.49
N GLN A 25 10.16 -21.38 -12.98
CA GLN A 25 11.02 -22.13 -12.06
C GLN A 25 12.31 -22.59 -12.74
N LYS A 26 12.22 -23.16 -13.95
CA LYS A 26 13.37 -23.60 -14.74
C LYS A 26 14.36 -22.46 -15.01
N GLU A 27 13.85 -21.29 -15.38
CA GLU A 27 14.65 -20.09 -15.70
C GLU A 27 15.06 -19.28 -14.45
N ARG A 28 14.69 -19.75 -13.25
CA ARG A 28 14.88 -19.05 -11.97
C ARG A 28 14.45 -17.58 -12.08
N LEU A 29 13.22 -17.38 -12.54
CA LEU A 29 12.66 -16.05 -12.75
C LEU A 29 12.56 -15.32 -11.41
N SER A 30 13.16 -14.13 -11.35
CA SER A 30 13.12 -13.21 -10.21
C SER A 30 12.42 -11.94 -10.64
N MET A 31 11.27 -11.66 -10.04
CA MET A 31 10.53 -10.43 -10.26
C MET A 31 11.07 -9.33 -9.35
N MET A 32 11.12 -8.09 -9.83
CA MET A 32 11.72 -6.95 -9.12
C MET A 32 10.88 -5.70 -9.30
N ILE A 33 10.93 -4.81 -8.32
CA ILE A 33 10.25 -3.51 -8.31
C ILE A 33 11.30 -2.41 -8.29
N GLY A 34 11.14 -1.43 -9.18
CA GLY A 34 11.99 -0.25 -9.25
C GLY A 34 12.00 0.52 -7.93
N LEU A 35 13.11 1.22 -7.66
CA LEU A 35 13.31 1.93 -6.39
C LEU A 35 12.26 3.01 -6.14
N LEU A 36 11.83 3.70 -7.20
CA LEU A 36 10.77 4.70 -7.14
C LEU A 36 9.40 4.07 -6.89
N HIS A 37 9.12 2.91 -7.47
CA HIS A 37 7.85 2.21 -7.25
C HIS A 37 7.77 1.53 -5.90
N GLY A 38 8.89 1.10 -5.31
CA GLY A 38 8.96 0.43 -4.01
C GLY A 38 8.16 1.14 -2.90
N TYR A 39 8.12 2.46 -2.94
CA TYR A 39 7.35 3.30 -2.04
C TYR A 39 5.84 3.02 -2.06
N ALA A 40 5.29 2.58 -3.19
CA ALA A 40 3.88 2.25 -3.37
C ALA A 40 3.50 0.88 -2.77
N HIS A 41 4.48 0.12 -2.28
CA HIS A 41 4.29 -1.22 -1.77
C HIS A 41 4.48 -1.28 -0.25
N ASN A 42 3.76 -2.20 0.40
CA ASN A 42 3.97 -2.49 1.82
C ASN A 42 5.41 -2.99 2.09
N ARG A 43 5.84 -2.93 3.34
CA ARG A 43 7.23 -3.28 3.71
C ARG A 43 7.60 -4.70 3.31
N LEU A 44 6.71 -5.68 3.50
CA LEU A 44 6.98 -7.06 3.13
C LEU A 44 7.26 -7.23 1.63
N CYS A 45 6.48 -6.54 0.80
CA CYS A 45 6.70 -6.49 -0.63
C CYS A 45 8.02 -5.78 -0.97
N GLN A 46 8.37 -4.70 -0.29
CA GLN A 46 9.67 -4.04 -0.47
C GLN A 46 10.82 -5.01 -0.15
N LEU A 47 10.78 -5.69 1.00
CA LEU A 47 11.80 -6.66 1.40
C LEU A 47 11.97 -7.80 0.39
N SER A 48 10.88 -8.18 -0.29
CA SER A 48 10.88 -9.31 -1.23
C SER A 48 11.27 -8.93 -2.66
N PHE A 49 10.94 -7.72 -3.10
CA PHE A 49 11.01 -7.36 -4.52
C PHE A 49 11.77 -6.06 -4.82
N LEU A 50 12.05 -5.20 -3.85
CA LEU A 50 12.74 -3.93 -4.10
C LEU A 50 14.18 -4.18 -4.55
N LEU A 51 14.59 -3.57 -5.67
CA LEU A 51 15.96 -3.72 -6.22
C LEU A 51 17.07 -3.52 -5.19
N LEU A 52 16.86 -2.58 -4.25
CA LEU A 52 17.82 -2.30 -3.18
C LEU A 52 18.25 -3.57 -2.43
N TYR A 53 17.31 -4.48 -2.18
CA TYR A 53 17.56 -5.72 -1.42
C TYR A 53 17.90 -6.92 -2.31
N ILE A 54 17.88 -6.76 -3.64
CA ILE A 54 18.16 -7.85 -4.58
C ILE A 54 19.63 -7.83 -5.00
N GLN A 55 20.33 -8.94 -4.76
CA GLN A 55 21.72 -9.10 -5.16
C GLN A 55 21.90 -9.07 -6.68
N GLY A 56 22.91 -8.31 -7.14
CA GLY A 56 23.24 -8.18 -8.56
C GLY A 56 22.38 -7.17 -9.32
N ALA A 57 21.44 -6.50 -8.66
CA ALA A 57 20.60 -5.47 -9.26
C ALA A 57 21.38 -4.20 -9.63
N GLY A 58 22.50 -3.93 -8.94
CA GLY A 58 23.19 -2.64 -9.07
C GLY A 58 22.33 -1.49 -8.54
N ILE A 59 22.54 -0.28 -9.08
CA ILE A 59 21.74 0.91 -8.74
C ILE A 59 20.65 1.22 -9.78
N GLU A 60 20.27 0.21 -10.56
CA GLU A 60 19.26 0.34 -11.62
C GLU A 60 17.95 0.93 -11.09
N ASP A 61 17.29 1.74 -11.92
CA ASP A 61 15.98 2.31 -11.60
C ASP A 61 14.82 1.51 -12.20
N LEU A 62 15.11 0.71 -13.24
CA LEU A 62 14.16 -0.03 -14.07
C LEU A 62 13.14 0.86 -14.79
N GLU A 63 13.43 2.16 -14.95
CA GLU A 63 12.51 3.16 -15.52
C GLU A 63 12.77 3.47 -17.00
N VAL A 64 13.39 2.54 -17.73
CA VAL A 64 13.78 2.77 -19.14
C VAL A 64 12.53 2.94 -20.02
N CYS A 65 11.49 2.15 -19.79
CA CYS A 65 10.23 2.23 -20.53
C CYS A 65 9.52 3.56 -20.28
N GLU A 66 9.45 3.99 -19.02
CA GLU A 66 8.84 5.23 -18.57
C GLU A 66 9.53 6.42 -19.23
N ARG A 67 10.87 6.44 -19.24
CA ARG A 67 11.67 7.48 -19.92
C ARG A 67 11.39 7.53 -21.42
N TYR A 68 11.34 6.37 -22.08
CA TYR A 68 11.02 6.29 -23.52
C TYR A 68 9.61 6.82 -23.81
N PHE A 69 8.60 6.36 -23.09
CA PHE A 69 7.23 6.82 -23.29
C PHE A 69 7.04 8.30 -22.92
N ALA A 70 7.71 8.78 -21.87
CA ALA A 70 7.70 10.19 -21.50
C ALA A 70 8.22 11.07 -22.65
N GLN A 71 9.30 10.66 -23.31
CA GLN A 71 9.87 11.36 -24.47
C GLN A 71 8.96 11.25 -25.70
N SER A 72 8.26 10.13 -25.88
CA SER A 72 7.30 9.93 -26.97
C SER A 72 6.09 10.88 -26.89
N ASN A 73 5.83 11.52 -25.75
CA ASN A 73 4.79 12.54 -25.62
C ASN A 73 4.97 13.72 -26.58
N ALA A 74 6.18 13.96 -27.08
CA ALA A 74 6.44 14.95 -28.14
C ALA A 74 5.64 14.65 -29.43
N LEU A 75 5.24 13.40 -29.66
CA LEU A 75 4.38 13.01 -30.78
C LEU A 75 2.94 13.43 -30.60
N ALA A 76 2.47 13.64 -29.37
CA ALA A 76 1.06 13.92 -29.09
C ALA A 76 0.51 15.17 -29.83
N PRO A 77 1.17 16.35 -29.82
CA PRO A 77 0.69 17.51 -30.58
C PRO A 77 0.72 17.28 -32.09
N VAL A 78 1.76 16.60 -32.59
CA VAL A 78 1.98 16.36 -34.02
C VAL A 78 0.95 15.38 -34.59
N THR A 79 0.64 14.32 -33.85
CA THR A 79 -0.23 13.23 -34.29
C THR A 79 -1.73 13.46 -34.04
N ARG A 80 -2.08 14.49 -33.24
CA ARG A 80 -3.47 14.77 -32.81
C ARG A 80 -4.43 14.90 -33.98
N TYR A 81 -4.06 15.65 -35.01
CA TYR A 81 -4.90 15.95 -36.18
C TYR A 81 -4.57 15.11 -37.41
N MET A 82 -3.64 14.17 -37.30
CA MET A 82 -3.26 13.29 -38.41
C MET A 82 -4.27 12.16 -38.61
N GLY A 83 -4.54 11.82 -39.88
CA GLY A 83 -5.25 10.60 -40.23
C GLY A 83 -4.48 9.33 -39.81
N ARG A 84 -5.19 8.19 -39.72
CA ARG A 84 -4.67 6.92 -39.17
C ARG A 84 -3.33 6.47 -39.78
N PHE A 85 -3.20 6.53 -41.10
CA PHE A 85 -1.98 6.13 -41.81
C PHE A 85 -0.78 7.01 -41.41
N ARG A 86 -0.94 8.34 -41.51
CA ARG A 86 0.13 9.31 -41.19
C ARG A 86 0.53 9.25 -39.72
N ARG A 87 -0.44 9.04 -38.82
CA ARG A 87 -0.16 8.84 -37.39
C ARG A 87 0.71 7.61 -37.15
N ARG A 88 0.40 6.48 -37.76
CA ARG A 88 1.22 5.25 -37.65
C ARG A 88 2.62 5.44 -38.21
N GLN A 89 2.73 6.08 -39.38
CA GLN A 89 4.02 6.40 -39.99
C GLN A 89 4.86 7.33 -39.11
N ALA A 90 4.26 8.36 -38.51
CA ALA A 90 4.97 9.26 -37.60
C ALA A 90 5.50 8.55 -36.35
N ILE A 91 4.69 7.67 -35.74
CA ILE A 91 5.12 6.86 -34.59
C ILE A 91 6.26 5.91 -34.98
N ALA A 92 6.14 5.21 -36.11
CA ALA A 92 7.16 4.29 -36.59
C ALA A 92 8.48 5.01 -36.90
N ASN A 93 8.41 6.14 -37.60
CA ASN A 93 9.59 6.96 -37.91
C ASN A 93 10.25 7.52 -36.65
N TYR A 94 9.47 7.90 -35.64
CA TYR A 94 10.01 8.34 -34.35
C TYR A 94 10.78 7.22 -33.66
N ALA A 95 10.20 6.03 -33.56
CA ALA A 95 10.89 4.87 -32.98
C ALA A 95 12.18 4.57 -33.75
N TYR A 96 12.09 4.47 -35.08
CA TYR A 96 13.26 4.22 -35.95
C TYR A 96 14.36 5.28 -35.77
N HIS A 97 14.01 6.57 -35.76
CA HIS A 97 14.98 7.63 -35.60
C HIS A 97 15.67 7.55 -34.24
N ARG A 98 14.91 7.27 -33.18
CA ARG A 98 15.42 7.20 -31.82
C ARG A 98 16.35 6.00 -31.63
N ASP A 99 15.93 4.83 -32.11
CA ASP A 99 16.70 3.60 -32.01
C ASP A 99 18.02 3.69 -32.78
N ASN A 100 18.04 4.34 -33.95
CA ASN A 100 19.24 4.38 -34.80
C ASN A 100 20.13 5.62 -34.59
N MET A 101 19.55 6.79 -34.28
CA MET A 101 20.31 8.05 -34.25
C MET A 101 20.63 8.54 -32.85
N GLU A 102 19.84 8.15 -31.84
CA GLU A 102 20.01 8.65 -30.47
C GLU A 102 20.49 7.59 -29.47
N SER A 103 20.33 6.30 -29.78
CA SER A 103 20.68 5.21 -28.87
C SER A 103 22.12 5.27 -28.37
N TYR A 104 23.12 5.42 -29.25
CA TYR A 104 24.53 5.48 -28.85
C TYR A 104 24.83 6.59 -27.86
N HIS A 105 24.37 7.79 -28.17
CA HIS A 105 24.58 8.95 -27.35
C HIS A 105 23.88 8.81 -25.99
N ASN A 106 22.64 8.29 -26.00
CA ASN A 106 21.85 8.09 -24.79
C ASN A 106 22.45 6.99 -23.90
N LEU A 107 22.84 5.85 -24.47
CA LEU A 107 23.48 4.74 -23.75
C LEU A 107 24.84 5.17 -23.18
N SER A 108 25.67 5.86 -23.97
CA SER A 108 26.97 6.38 -23.50
C SER A 108 26.78 7.35 -22.33
N ARG A 109 25.84 8.29 -22.45
CA ARG A 109 25.54 9.24 -21.37
C ARG A 109 25.00 8.52 -20.13
N PHE A 110 24.12 7.54 -20.32
CA PHE A 110 23.54 6.76 -19.22
C PHE A 110 24.62 6.01 -18.44
N ILE A 111 25.49 5.27 -19.13
CA ILE A 111 26.62 4.56 -18.51
C ILE A 111 27.52 5.51 -17.73
N VAL A 112 27.93 6.63 -18.33
CA VAL A 112 28.80 7.61 -17.66
C VAL A 112 28.11 8.25 -16.45
N SER A 113 26.83 8.54 -16.54
CA SER A 113 26.03 9.10 -15.44
C SER A 113 25.93 8.11 -14.29
N ASN A 114 25.59 6.86 -14.56
CA ASN A 114 25.50 5.81 -13.56
C ASN A 114 26.87 5.53 -12.92
N TYR A 115 27.95 5.58 -13.70
CA TYR A 115 29.31 5.42 -13.16
C TYR A 115 29.65 6.52 -12.16
N LYS A 116 29.36 7.78 -12.50
CA LYS A 116 29.54 8.92 -11.60
C LYS A 116 28.65 8.81 -10.36
N GLN A 117 27.41 8.35 -10.52
CA GLN A 117 26.49 8.13 -9.41
C GLN A 117 27.00 7.04 -8.45
N ALA A 118 27.42 5.90 -8.97
CA ALA A 118 28.00 4.81 -8.19
C ALA A 118 29.25 5.28 -7.42
N LEU A 119 30.18 5.98 -8.09
CA LEU A 119 31.33 6.58 -7.42
C LEU A 119 30.93 7.60 -6.34
N GLY A 120 29.92 8.43 -6.63
CA GLY A 120 29.35 9.37 -5.67
C GLY A 120 28.82 8.68 -4.43
N ILE A 121 28.14 7.53 -4.58
CA ILE A 121 27.66 6.72 -3.45
C ILE A 121 28.85 6.11 -2.69
N LEU A 122 29.80 5.48 -3.38
CA LEU A 122 30.97 4.84 -2.77
C LEU A 122 31.88 5.82 -2.02
N SER A 123 31.97 7.08 -2.48
CA SER A 123 32.71 8.14 -1.77
C SER A 123 32.16 8.45 -0.38
N ARG A 124 30.89 8.11 -0.11
CA ARG A 124 30.23 8.29 1.20
C ARG A 124 30.47 7.12 2.16
N SER A 125 31.21 6.08 1.73
CA SER A 125 31.49 4.87 2.52
C SER A 125 31.96 5.15 3.95
N ARG A 126 32.83 6.16 4.15
CA ARG A 126 33.31 6.55 5.48
C ARG A 126 32.18 7.10 6.37
N ASN A 127 31.29 7.92 5.80
CA ASN A 127 30.16 8.50 6.52
C ASN A 127 29.18 7.41 6.91
N THR A 128 28.81 6.54 5.96
CA THR A 128 27.94 5.39 6.25
C THR A 128 28.56 4.46 7.28
N ALA A 129 29.87 4.21 7.24
CA ALA A 129 30.53 3.44 8.28
C ALA A 129 30.44 4.09 9.68
N CYS A 130 30.46 5.43 9.76
CA CYS A 130 30.19 6.15 11.02
C CYS A 130 28.73 5.98 11.45
N THR A 131 27.77 6.11 10.54
CA THR A 131 26.33 5.90 10.81
C THR A 131 26.07 4.48 11.32
N LEU A 132 26.62 3.46 10.66
CA LEU A 132 26.49 2.05 11.05
C LEU A 132 27.06 1.79 12.45
N ARG A 133 28.24 2.36 12.76
CA ARG A 133 28.82 2.28 14.12
C ARG A 133 27.95 2.98 15.16
N ALA A 134 27.38 4.14 14.84
CA ALA A 134 26.54 4.89 15.77
C ALA A 134 25.26 4.12 16.15
N VAL A 135 24.72 3.32 15.23
CA VAL A 135 23.53 2.47 15.48
C VAL A 135 23.86 1.06 15.97
N GLY A 136 25.15 0.74 16.17
CA GLY A 136 25.60 -0.56 16.67
C GLY A 136 25.65 -1.69 15.64
N LEU A 137 25.50 -1.40 14.34
CA LEU A 137 25.66 -2.38 13.27
C LEU A 137 27.15 -2.49 12.89
N LEU A 138 27.89 -3.35 13.59
CA LEU A 138 29.34 -3.52 13.39
C LEU A 138 29.70 -4.59 12.34
N ASP A 139 28.81 -5.57 12.12
CA ASP A 139 28.97 -6.62 11.12
C ASP A 139 27.87 -6.50 10.05
N VAL A 140 28.28 -6.40 8.78
CA VAL A 140 27.40 -6.34 7.61
C VAL A 140 26.53 -7.60 7.49
N LYS A 141 27.00 -8.76 7.98
CA LYS A 141 26.20 -10.00 7.97
C LYS A 141 24.92 -9.88 8.78
N ASN A 142 24.94 -9.10 9.87
CA ASN A 142 23.75 -8.85 10.68
C ASN A 142 22.67 -8.11 9.88
N ALA A 143 23.04 -7.31 8.88
CA ALA A 143 22.05 -6.62 8.06
C ALA A 143 21.18 -7.59 7.24
N ALA A 144 21.78 -8.67 6.70
CA ALA A 144 21.03 -9.70 5.99
C ALA A 144 20.10 -10.47 6.95
N VAL A 145 20.62 -10.87 8.11
CA VAL A 145 19.84 -11.57 9.15
C VAL A 145 18.66 -10.71 9.60
N TRP A 146 18.87 -9.42 9.80
CA TRP A 146 17.83 -8.47 10.20
C TRP A 146 16.75 -8.27 9.13
N LEU A 147 17.10 -8.30 7.84
CA LEU A 147 16.09 -8.29 6.77
C LEU A 147 15.26 -9.58 6.78
N ASP A 148 15.90 -10.74 6.98
CA ASP A 148 15.21 -12.02 7.03
C ASP A 148 14.30 -12.15 8.25
N GLU A 149 14.75 -11.65 9.42
CA GLU A 149 13.93 -11.55 10.64
C GLU A 149 12.72 -10.63 10.42
N GLU A 150 12.93 -9.44 9.86
CA GLU A 150 11.85 -8.50 9.55
C GLU A 150 10.85 -9.13 8.57
N LYS A 151 11.34 -9.82 7.54
CA LYS A 151 10.50 -10.50 6.55
C LYS A 151 9.68 -11.63 7.16
N ALA A 152 10.33 -12.55 7.89
CA ALA A 152 9.65 -13.68 8.54
C ALA A 152 8.60 -13.20 9.55
N TYR A 153 8.91 -12.14 10.28
CA TYR A 153 7.96 -11.48 11.17
C TYR A 153 6.73 -11.01 10.38
N LEU A 154 6.91 -10.24 9.31
CA LEU A 154 5.79 -9.72 8.51
C LEU A 154 4.99 -10.82 7.80
N GLU A 155 5.63 -11.89 7.34
CA GLU A 155 4.96 -13.04 6.72
C GLU A 155 4.03 -13.76 7.71
N SER A 156 4.48 -13.98 8.95
CA SER A 156 3.66 -14.62 9.99
C SER A 156 2.42 -13.81 10.41
N HIS A 157 2.32 -12.54 9.99
CA HIS A 157 1.24 -11.63 10.36
C HIS A 157 0.35 -11.20 9.17
N GLN A 158 0.53 -11.79 7.98
CA GLN A 158 -0.30 -11.46 6.81
C GLN A 158 -1.76 -11.89 6.95
N ASP A 159 -2.02 -13.02 7.61
CA ASP A 159 -3.35 -13.61 7.69
C ASP A 159 -3.92 -13.47 9.12
N ILE A 160 -5.07 -12.80 9.22
CA ILE A 160 -5.92 -12.92 10.41
C ILE A 160 -6.45 -14.36 10.40
N PRO A 161 -6.28 -15.15 11.47
CA PRO A 161 -6.83 -16.50 11.52
C PRO A 161 -8.31 -16.52 11.10
N GLU A 162 -8.72 -17.54 10.34
CA GLU A 162 -10.12 -17.64 9.85
C GLU A 162 -11.12 -17.63 11.01
N GLU A 163 -10.73 -18.20 12.14
CA GLU A 163 -11.48 -18.18 13.40
C GLU A 163 -11.72 -16.75 13.91
N ASP A 164 -10.69 -15.90 13.92
CA ASP A 164 -10.78 -14.51 14.37
C ASP A 164 -11.61 -13.65 13.41
N THR A 165 -11.56 -13.96 12.11
CA THR A 165 -12.42 -13.34 11.10
C THR A 165 -13.88 -13.69 11.37
N THR A 166 -14.17 -14.96 11.64
CA THR A 166 -15.53 -15.44 11.93
C THR A 166 -16.08 -14.85 13.23
N LYS A 167 -15.27 -14.80 14.30
CA LYS A 167 -15.61 -14.14 15.57
C LYS A 167 -15.90 -12.64 15.38
N SER A 168 -15.10 -11.95 14.58
CA SER A 168 -15.29 -10.52 14.26
C SER A 168 -16.59 -10.27 13.48
N SER A 169 -16.91 -11.12 12.50
CA SER A 169 -18.17 -11.08 11.77
C SER A 169 -19.36 -11.33 12.69
N TYR A 170 -19.25 -12.30 13.60
CA TYR A 170 -20.30 -12.62 14.57
C TYR A 170 -20.58 -11.46 15.53
N TYR A 171 -19.54 -10.84 16.08
CA TYR A 171 -19.65 -9.64 16.90
C TYR A 171 -20.40 -8.51 16.19
N LEU A 172 -20.04 -8.20 14.94
CA LEU A 172 -20.69 -7.15 14.15
C LEU A 172 -22.15 -7.48 13.82
N ALA A 173 -22.45 -8.75 13.51
CA ALA A 173 -23.80 -9.20 13.22
C ALA A 173 -24.72 -9.11 14.45
N LEU A 174 -24.25 -9.55 15.61
CA LEU A 174 -24.95 -9.42 16.88
C LEU A 174 -25.20 -7.95 17.26
N GLY A 175 -24.21 -7.07 17.07
CA GLY A 175 -24.37 -5.63 17.30
C GLY A 175 -25.50 -5.03 16.44
N LYS A 176 -25.50 -5.31 15.13
CA LYS A 176 -26.56 -4.89 14.21
C LYS A 176 -27.92 -5.45 14.57
N LEU A 177 -27.98 -6.72 14.98
CA LEU A 177 -29.21 -7.35 15.43
C LEU A 177 -29.79 -6.61 16.64
N TRP A 178 -28.96 -6.31 17.64
CA TRP A 178 -29.42 -5.57 18.82
C TRP A 178 -29.86 -4.15 18.50
N GLU A 179 -29.13 -3.42 17.65
CA GLU A 179 -29.55 -2.09 17.18
C GLU A 179 -30.90 -2.14 16.47
N CYS A 180 -31.09 -3.13 15.58
CA CYS A 180 -32.35 -3.35 14.87
C CYS A 180 -33.50 -3.67 15.83
N GLN A 181 -33.24 -4.49 16.86
CA GLN A 181 -34.21 -4.82 17.91
C GLN A 181 -34.58 -3.59 18.76
N ASP A 182 -33.61 -2.72 19.08
CA ASP A 182 -33.84 -1.48 19.83
C ASP A 182 -34.67 -0.48 18.99
N GLU A 183 -34.39 -0.37 17.69
CA GLU A 183 -35.17 0.42 16.75
C GLU A 183 -36.59 -0.13 16.55
N LEU A 184 -36.74 -1.44 16.39
CA LEU A 184 -38.05 -2.08 16.25
C LEU A 184 -38.90 -1.91 17.51
N ARG A 185 -38.30 -2.01 18.70
CA ARG A 185 -38.98 -1.70 19.97
C ARG A 185 -39.49 -0.26 20.00
N ARG A 186 -38.67 0.70 19.57
CA ARG A 186 -39.07 2.11 19.46
C ARG A 186 -40.19 2.31 18.44
N ALA A 187 -40.07 1.76 17.24
CA ALA A 187 -41.10 1.83 16.19
C ALA A 187 -42.44 1.25 16.66
N ARG A 188 -42.42 0.10 17.36
CA ARG A 188 -43.62 -0.52 17.96
C ARG A 188 -44.25 0.33 19.07
N ALA A 189 -43.45 1.13 19.79
CA ALA A 189 -43.96 2.05 20.80
C ALA A 189 -44.62 3.26 20.13
N THR A 190 -43.95 3.87 19.14
CA THR A 190 -44.49 4.99 18.35
C THR A 190 -45.81 4.62 17.68
N PHE A 191 -45.85 3.49 16.98
CA PHE A 191 -47.07 3.00 16.32
C PHE A 191 -48.22 2.80 17.33
N ARG A 192 -47.94 2.23 18.51
CA ARG A 192 -48.96 2.07 19.58
C ARG A 192 -49.48 3.40 20.12
N MET A 193 -48.64 4.43 20.22
CA MET A 193 -49.05 5.76 20.66
C MET A 193 -49.89 6.48 19.60
N GLU A 194 -49.57 6.28 18.32
CA GLU A 194 -50.29 6.88 17.19
C GLU A 194 -51.60 6.14 16.88
N SER A 195 -51.74 4.86 17.26
CA SER A 195 -52.94 4.04 17.04
C SER A 195 -54.09 4.31 18.02
N GLY A 196 -54.16 5.52 18.59
CA GLY A 196 -55.22 5.94 19.52
C GLY A 196 -56.62 5.95 18.88
N PRO A 197 -57.70 6.14 19.68
CA PRO A 197 -59.08 6.06 19.15
C PRO A 197 -59.28 7.08 18.02
N PRO A 198 -59.98 6.71 16.93
CA PRO A 198 -60.02 7.52 15.72
C PRO A 198 -60.71 8.86 15.99
N SER A 199 -60.02 9.98 15.75
CA SER A 199 -60.69 11.24 15.46
C SER A 199 -60.98 11.25 13.97
N GLU A 200 -62.25 11.07 13.59
CA GLU A 200 -62.75 10.64 12.26
C GLU A 200 -62.40 11.52 11.03
N LEU A 201 -61.49 12.50 11.08
CA LEU A 201 -61.34 13.49 9.99
C LEU A 201 -59.91 13.93 9.64
N ASN A 202 -58.85 13.19 9.99
CA ASN A 202 -57.47 13.60 9.65
C ASN A 202 -56.76 12.63 8.69
N ILE A 203 -56.84 12.90 7.39
CA ILE A 203 -56.20 12.14 6.29
C ILE A 203 -54.67 12.09 6.47
N ASP A 204 -54.05 13.16 6.97
CA ASP A 204 -52.61 13.21 7.21
C ASP A 204 -52.17 12.27 8.33
N HIS A 205 -53.00 12.13 9.37
CA HIS A 205 -52.76 11.18 10.45
C HIS A 205 -52.86 9.72 9.98
N ALA A 206 -53.84 9.41 9.12
CA ALA A 206 -53.97 8.09 8.52
C ALA A 206 -52.77 7.75 7.61
N ASN A 207 -52.31 8.70 6.80
CA ASN A 207 -51.10 8.52 5.97
C ASN A 207 -49.84 8.30 6.83
N GLN A 208 -49.72 9.02 7.95
CA GLN A 208 -48.60 8.88 8.87
C GLN A 208 -48.58 7.52 9.57
N LEU A 209 -49.74 7.01 9.99
CA LEU A 209 -49.91 5.64 10.53
C LEU A 209 -49.48 4.55 9.53
N VAL A 210 -49.88 4.67 8.26
CA VAL A 210 -49.48 3.71 7.20
C VAL A 210 -47.96 3.74 6.97
N LEU A 211 -47.34 4.92 7.02
CA LEU A 211 -45.88 5.05 6.89
C LEU A 211 -45.15 4.44 8.09
N THR A 212 -45.62 4.65 9.32
CA THR A 212 -45.00 4.07 10.53
C THR A 212 -45.20 2.56 10.60
N GLU A 213 -46.35 2.04 10.15
CA GLU A 213 -46.58 0.60 9.99
C GLU A 213 -45.61 -0.02 8.97
N ARG A 214 -45.45 0.58 7.79
CA ARG A 214 -44.51 0.10 6.76
C ARG A 214 -43.07 0.11 7.28
N GLN A 215 -42.66 1.15 8.01
CA GLN A 215 -41.33 1.19 8.64
C GLN A 215 -41.15 0.06 9.66
N MET A 216 -42.17 -0.23 10.47
CA MET A 216 -42.14 -1.34 11.42
C MET A 216 -41.99 -2.69 10.70
N VAL A 217 -42.78 -2.96 9.66
CA VAL A 217 -42.70 -4.22 8.89
C VAL A 217 -41.32 -4.39 8.27
N ASN A 218 -40.79 -3.35 7.62
CA ASN A 218 -39.44 -3.38 7.04
C ASN A 218 -38.36 -3.70 8.09
N LYS A 219 -38.49 -3.16 9.32
CA LYS A 219 -37.56 -3.46 10.42
C LYS A 219 -37.72 -4.90 10.94
N GLN A 220 -38.93 -5.45 10.96
CA GLN A 220 -39.15 -6.87 11.31
C GLN A 220 -38.52 -7.81 10.30
N GLU A 221 -38.65 -7.52 9.00
CA GLU A 221 -37.99 -8.30 7.94
C GLU A 221 -36.46 -8.24 8.07
N MET A 222 -35.92 -7.06 8.38
CA MET A 222 -34.49 -6.88 8.61
C MET A 222 -34.00 -7.66 9.84
N GLU A 223 -34.77 -7.65 10.94
CA GLU A 223 -34.48 -8.45 12.14
C GLU A 223 -34.41 -9.94 11.80
N ALA A 224 -35.37 -10.46 11.02
CA ALA A 224 -35.39 -11.86 10.60
C ALA A 224 -34.16 -12.24 9.77
N LYS A 225 -33.74 -11.36 8.84
CA LYS A 225 -32.50 -11.56 8.04
C LYS A 225 -31.27 -11.58 8.93
N LEU A 226 -31.12 -10.60 9.82
CA LEU A 226 -29.99 -10.52 10.75
C LEU A 226 -29.94 -11.73 11.70
N LEU A 227 -31.09 -12.25 12.13
CA LEU A 227 -31.18 -13.47 12.94
C LEU A 227 -30.64 -14.70 12.19
N LEU A 228 -30.94 -14.84 10.89
CA LEU A 228 -30.41 -15.93 10.06
C LEU A 228 -28.90 -15.82 9.89
N ASP A 229 -28.39 -14.61 9.63
CA ASP A 229 -26.95 -14.35 9.53
C ASP A 229 -26.21 -14.71 10.83
N VAL A 230 -26.77 -14.31 11.98
CA VAL A 230 -26.24 -14.64 13.31
C VAL A 230 -26.26 -16.14 13.55
N GLN A 231 -27.34 -16.85 13.19
CA GLN A 231 -27.43 -18.31 13.34
C GLN A 231 -26.41 -19.06 12.47
N SER A 232 -26.22 -18.64 11.22
CA SER A 232 -25.20 -19.22 10.35
C SER A 232 -23.79 -19.04 10.91
N LEU A 233 -23.50 -17.88 11.52
CA LEU A 233 -22.22 -17.64 12.19
C LEU A 233 -22.06 -18.44 13.49
N GLU A 234 -23.16 -18.67 14.24
CA GLU A 234 -23.18 -19.55 15.41
C GLU A 234 -22.81 -20.98 15.04
N GLU A 235 -23.36 -21.50 13.94
CA GLU A 235 -23.03 -22.84 13.43
C GLU A 235 -21.55 -22.96 13.04
N ARG A 236 -21.01 -21.97 12.34
CA ARG A 236 -19.57 -21.93 11.96
C ARG A 236 -18.64 -21.87 13.17
N LEU A 237 -19.08 -21.24 14.27
CA LEU A 237 -18.34 -21.17 15.53
C LEU A 237 -18.61 -22.36 16.46
N GLY A 238 -19.47 -23.30 16.07
CA GLY A 238 -19.85 -24.45 16.89
C GLY A 238 -20.65 -24.09 18.15
N LEU A 239 -21.29 -22.92 18.17
CA LEU A 239 -22.06 -22.42 19.31
C LEU A 239 -23.49 -22.95 19.28
N ARG A 240 -24.00 -23.37 20.44
CA ARG A 240 -25.43 -23.68 20.59
C ARG A 240 -26.25 -22.40 20.82
N ARG A 241 -27.55 -22.44 20.53
CA ARG A 241 -28.46 -21.27 20.65
C ARG A 241 -28.49 -20.66 22.06
N ASP A 242 -28.31 -21.46 23.10
CA ASP A 242 -28.23 -21.04 24.51
C ASP A 242 -26.89 -20.39 24.87
N GLN A 243 -25.86 -20.55 24.03
CA GLN A 243 -24.52 -19.99 24.19
C GLN A 243 -24.30 -18.69 23.40
N ARG A 244 -25.37 -18.10 22.86
CA ARG A 244 -25.31 -16.80 22.18
C ARG A 244 -24.64 -15.76 23.08
N TRP A 245 -23.68 -15.03 22.51
CA TRP A 245 -22.94 -14.02 23.27
C TRP A 245 -23.87 -12.95 23.82
N LYS A 246 -23.64 -12.58 25.08
CA LYS A 246 -24.33 -11.46 25.74
C LYS A 246 -23.47 -10.21 25.68
N ARG A 247 -24.11 -9.04 25.77
CA ARG A 247 -23.41 -7.77 26.00
C ARG A 247 -22.46 -7.95 27.19
N ASP A 248 -21.21 -7.53 27.00
CA ASP A 248 -20.13 -7.57 27.99
C ASP A 248 -19.66 -8.96 28.45
N SER A 249 -20.07 -10.04 27.78
CA SER A 249 -19.46 -11.36 27.98
C SER A 249 -17.98 -11.38 27.57
N GLU A 250 -17.18 -12.28 28.13
CA GLU A 250 -15.75 -12.40 27.82
C GLU A 250 -15.49 -12.61 26.33
N ALA A 251 -16.26 -13.50 25.69
CA ALA A 251 -16.16 -13.74 24.25
C ALA A 251 -16.56 -12.51 23.42
N TRP A 252 -17.59 -11.77 23.85
CA TRP A 252 -17.99 -10.50 23.24
C TRP A 252 -16.89 -9.43 23.32
N ASN A 253 -16.28 -9.28 24.50
CA ASN A 253 -15.21 -8.30 24.71
C ASN A 253 -13.95 -8.68 23.93
N SER A 254 -13.60 -9.97 23.87
CA SER A 254 -12.46 -10.45 23.07
C SER A 254 -12.67 -10.16 21.58
N ALA A 255 -13.86 -10.43 21.04
CA ALA A 255 -14.17 -10.12 19.65
C ALA A 255 -14.28 -8.61 19.38
N ARG A 256 -14.73 -7.83 20.37
CA ARG A 256 -14.68 -6.36 20.31
C ARG A 256 -13.26 -5.86 20.13
N GLU A 257 -12.31 -6.39 20.90
CA GLU A 257 -10.89 -6.03 20.81
C GLU A 257 -10.30 -6.41 19.44
N LEU A 258 -10.66 -7.58 18.89
CA LEU A 258 -10.29 -7.98 17.53
C LEU A 258 -10.80 -6.97 16.49
N VAL A 259 -12.07 -6.59 16.57
CA VAL A 259 -12.68 -5.62 15.64
C VAL A 259 -12.07 -4.22 15.79
N GLN A 260 -11.80 -3.77 17.02
CA GLN A 260 -11.13 -2.49 17.27
C GLN A 260 -9.70 -2.49 16.72
N THR A 261 -8.96 -3.59 16.91
CA THR A 261 -7.61 -3.77 16.37
C THR A 261 -7.62 -3.78 14.84
N ALA A 262 -8.59 -4.46 14.22
CA ALA A 262 -8.75 -4.47 12.76
C ALA A 262 -9.11 -3.08 12.20
N LYS A 263 -9.98 -2.32 12.90
CA LYS A 263 -10.30 -0.93 12.52
C LYS A 263 -9.07 -0.03 12.61
N TYR A 264 -8.29 -0.15 13.68
CA TYR A 264 -7.03 0.56 13.84
C TYR A 264 -6.05 0.24 12.71
N ARG A 265 -5.83 -1.04 12.40
CA ARG A 265 -4.98 -1.47 11.28
C ARG A 265 -5.45 -0.87 9.95
N LYS A 266 -6.75 -0.90 9.66
CA LYS A 266 -7.32 -0.31 8.45
C LYS A 266 -7.15 1.21 8.38
N ALA A 267 -7.32 1.91 9.51
CA ALA A 267 -7.09 3.35 9.59
C ALA A 267 -5.60 3.68 9.35
N ALA A 268 -4.68 2.88 9.91
CA ALA A 268 -3.25 2.99 9.67
C ALA A 268 -2.90 2.76 8.19
N ASP A 269 -3.40 1.68 7.56
CA ASP A 269 -3.18 1.39 6.14
C ASP A 269 -3.68 2.52 5.24
N LYS A 270 -4.84 3.09 5.56
CA LYS A 270 -5.42 4.22 4.82
C LYS A 270 -4.55 5.48 4.95
N LEU A 271 -4.08 5.79 6.15
CA LEU A 271 -3.18 6.93 6.40
C LEU A 271 -1.86 6.74 5.64
N GLU A 272 -1.24 5.56 5.72
CA GLU A 272 -0.01 5.23 5.00
C GLU A 272 -0.18 5.39 3.48
N GLY A 273 -1.22 4.77 2.91
CA GLY A 273 -1.48 4.84 1.47
C GLY A 273 -1.64 6.28 0.96
N LEU A 274 -2.27 7.15 1.76
CA LEU A 274 -2.41 8.58 1.41
C LEU A 274 -1.08 9.32 1.50
N THR A 275 -0.27 9.06 2.53
CA THR A 275 1.07 9.66 2.69
C THR A 275 2.02 9.24 1.58
N VAL A 276 2.04 7.94 1.24
CA VAL A 276 2.78 7.41 0.09
C VAL A 276 2.38 8.14 -1.18
N ALA A 277 1.07 8.23 -1.45
CA ALA A 277 0.56 8.82 -2.66
C ALA A 277 0.91 10.32 -2.74
N GLN A 278 0.95 11.02 -1.61
CA GLN A 278 1.41 12.42 -1.50
C GLN A 278 2.90 12.56 -1.87
N ILE A 279 3.77 11.66 -1.38
CA ILE A 279 5.21 11.65 -1.72
C ILE A 279 5.43 11.48 -3.23
N PHE A 280 4.69 10.58 -3.87
CA PHE A 280 4.74 10.38 -5.32
C PHE A 280 4.26 11.60 -6.13
N GLU A 281 3.32 12.37 -5.60
CA GLU A 281 2.89 13.59 -6.28
C GLU A 281 3.89 14.73 -6.11
N LEU A 282 4.51 14.85 -4.94
CA LEU A 282 5.59 15.80 -4.69
C LEU A 282 6.81 15.52 -5.58
N SER A 283 7.17 14.26 -5.81
CA SER A 283 8.26 13.92 -6.74
C SER A 283 7.94 14.31 -8.18
N LYS A 284 6.66 14.22 -8.59
CA LYS A 284 6.18 14.64 -9.93
C LYS A 284 6.15 16.17 -10.10
N MET A 285 6.07 16.97 -9.04
CA MET A 285 6.16 18.44 -9.13
C MET A 285 7.52 18.92 -9.63
N ASN A 286 8.59 18.17 -9.35
CA ASN A 286 9.95 18.55 -9.70
C ASN A 286 10.35 18.17 -11.14
N VAL A 287 9.43 17.62 -11.95
CA VAL A 287 9.71 17.25 -13.34
C VAL A 287 9.60 18.48 -14.25
N ALA A 288 10.76 18.90 -14.79
CA ALA A 288 10.85 19.97 -15.77
C ALA A 288 10.05 19.63 -17.04
N GLY A 289 9.27 20.60 -17.55
CA GLY A 289 8.44 20.43 -18.76
C GLY A 289 6.93 20.31 -18.52
N THR A 290 6.46 20.38 -17.26
CA THR A 290 5.02 20.40 -16.95
C THR A 290 4.38 21.75 -17.33
N GLY A 291 3.41 21.71 -18.26
CA GLY A 291 2.63 22.89 -18.66
C GLY A 291 1.79 23.47 -17.52
N TYR A 292 1.45 24.76 -17.59
CA TYR A 292 0.76 25.51 -16.52
C TYR A 292 -0.50 24.81 -15.98
N LYS A 293 -1.37 24.29 -16.86
CA LYS A 293 -2.58 23.56 -16.47
C LYS A 293 -2.29 22.29 -15.68
N MET A 294 -1.21 21.57 -16.02
CA MET A 294 -0.80 20.38 -15.28
C MET A 294 -0.29 20.76 -13.88
N ARG A 295 0.46 21.85 -13.75
CA ARG A 295 0.89 22.37 -12.44
C ARG A 295 -0.30 22.76 -11.55
N GLN A 296 -1.33 23.40 -12.11
CA GLN A 296 -2.57 23.70 -11.37
C GLN A 296 -3.28 22.43 -10.89
N HIS A 297 -3.43 21.43 -11.76
CA HIS A 297 -4.04 20.15 -11.38
C HIS A 297 -3.25 19.42 -10.28
N ILE A 298 -1.91 19.44 -10.34
CA ILE A 298 -1.07 18.87 -9.29
C ILE A 298 -1.26 19.66 -7.99
N GLY A 299 -1.28 21.00 -8.04
CA GLY A 299 -1.54 21.84 -6.85
C GLY A 299 -2.91 21.60 -6.21
N ASP A 300 -3.96 21.42 -7.01
CA ASP A 300 -5.31 21.11 -6.51
C ASP A 300 -5.41 19.69 -5.94
N ALA A 301 -4.74 18.72 -6.58
CA ALA A 301 -4.61 17.37 -6.06
C ALA A 301 -3.92 17.36 -4.68
N MET A 302 -2.87 18.18 -4.51
CA MET A 302 -2.16 18.32 -3.23
C MET A 302 -3.03 18.85 -2.10
N LYS A 303 -3.79 19.92 -2.35
CA LYS A 303 -4.71 20.47 -1.35
C LYS A 303 -5.77 19.44 -0.93
N LYS A 304 -6.35 18.73 -1.91
CA LYS A 304 -7.35 17.69 -1.64
C LYS A 304 -6.75 16.53 -0.84
N ARG A 305 -5.52 16.11 -1.14
CA ARG A 305 -4.86 15.02 -0.42
C ARG A 305 -4.39 15.40 0.97
N SER A 306 -3.87 16.61 1.17
CA SER A 306 -3.56 17.10 2.52
C SER A 306 -4.79 17.06 3.43
N LYS A 307 -5.97 17.48 2.93
CA LYS A 307 -7.23 17.32 3.67
C LYS A 307 -7.59 15.85 3.93
N ALA A 308 -7.41 14.96 2.96
CA ALA A 308 -7.67 13.54 3.13
C ALA A 308 -6.73 12.88 4.15
N ILE A 309 -5.45 13.27 4.18
CA ILE A 309 -4.46 12.82 5.17
C ILE A 309 -4.88 13.29 6.56
N LEU A 310 -5.28 14.56 6.73
CA LEU A 310 -5.77 15.06 8.02
C LEU A 310 -6.97 14.26 8.54
N SER A 311 -7.97 13.98 7.68
CA SER A 311 -9.11 13.15 8.09
C SER A 311 -8.71 11.70 8.39
N ALA A 312 -7.74 11.14 7.67
CA ALA A 312 -7.22 9.80 7.96
C ALA A 312 -6.41 9.77 9.26
N LEU A 313 -5.69 10.86 9.58
CA LEU A 313 -4.97 11.04 10.84
C LEU A 313 -5.93 11.12 12.03
N GLU A 314 -7.01 11.87 11.91
CA GLU A 314 -8.08 11.92 12.91
C GLU A 314 -8.69 10.53 13.16
N GLU A 315 -9.00 9.80 12.09
CA GLU A 315 -9.53 8.43 12.15
C GLU A 315 -8.54 7.46 12.81
N TYR A 316 -7.24 7.55 12.45
CA TYR A 316 -6.17 6.79 13.07
C TYR A 316 -6.08 7.09 14.57
N ASN A 317 -6.00 8.36 14.95
CA ASN A 317 -5.85 8.79 16.34
C ASN A 317 -7.06 8.38 17.20
N ALA A 318 -8.27 8.46 16.65
CA ALA A 318 -9.49 7.98 17.32
C ALA A 318 -9.44 6.46 17.56
N CYS A 319 -9.00 5.68 16.56
CA CYS A 319 -8.83 4.24 16.72
C CYS A 319 -7.71 3.91 17.73
N ALA A 320 -6.57 4.61 17.65
CA ALA A 320 -5.40 4.44 18.51
C ALA A 320 -5.74 4.68 19.99
N ALA A 321 -6.52 5.73 20.29
CA ALA A 321 -6.98 6.05 21.64
C ALA A 321 -8.00 5.02 22.17
N SER A 322 -8.75 4.36 21.30
CA SER A 322 -9.80 3.39 21.68
C SER A 322 -9.28 2.00 22.05
N LEU A 323 -8.01 1.70 21.74
CA LEU A 323 -7.36 0.43 22.05
C LEU A 323 -6.89 0.36 23.50
N LYS A 324 -6.73 -0.87 24.01
CA LYS A 324 -6.19 -1.15 25.34
C LYS A 324 -4.94 -2.04 25.22
N PRO A 325 -3.75 -1.57 25.57
CA PRO A 325 -3.43 -0.18 25.94
C PRO A 325 -3.56 0.79 24.75
N PRO A 326 -3.76 2.11 25.00
CA PRO A 326 -3.79 3.12 23.95
C PRO A 326 -2.49 3.15 23.14
N ARG A 327 -2.57 3.46 21.85
CA ARG A 327 -1.40 3.55 20.95
C ARG A 327 -0.92 4.99 20.79
N LYS A 328 0.31 5.15 20.28
CA LYS A 328 0.91 6.47 20.02
C LYS A 328 0.01 7.26 19.06
N LEU A 329 -0.41 8.45 19.51
CA LEU A 329 -1.08 9.43 18.67
C LEU A 329 -0.05 10.14 17.80
N LEU A 330 -0.44 10.44 16.57
CA LEU A 330 0.41 11.10 15.59
C LEU A 330 -0.09 12.52 15.35
N ASP A 331 0.84 13.46 15.18
CA ASP A 331 0.53 14.80 14.69
C ASP A 331 0.89 14.94 13.20
N TRP A 332 0.71 16.15 12.66
CA TRP A 332 1.04 16.42 11.26
C TRP A 332 2.56 16.43 11.02
N ASP A 333 3.35 16.85 11.99
CA ASP A 333 4.80 16.90 11.89
C ASP A 333 5.39 15.49 11.90
N ASP A 334 4.82 14.58 12.68
CA ASP A 334 5.08 13.14 12.62
C ASP A 334 4.88 12.63 11.18
N ILE A 335 3.75 12.94 10.52
CA ILE A 335 3.50 12.52 9.12
C ILE A 335 4.55 13.08 8.15
N LEU A 336 4.96 14.34 8.32
CA LEU A 336 6.00 14.97 7.51
C LEU A 336 7.39 14.37 7.79
N ASN A 337 7.67 14.01 9.03
CA ASN A 337 8.93 13.39 9.45
C ASN A 337 8.99 11.90 9.02
N TYR A 338 7.83 11.23 8.91
CA TYR A 338 7.69 9.90 8.29
C TYR A 338 7.85 9.92 6.76
N THR A 339 8.46 10.97 6.19
CA THR A 339 8.90 11.01 4.79
C THR A 339 9.83 9.85 4.43
N TYR A 340 10.35 9.11 5.42
CA TYR A 340 10.88 7.76 5.26
C TYR A 340 9.81 6.68 5.50
N LEU A 341 9.25 6.18 4.40
CA LEU A 341 8.16 5.19 4.31
C LEU A 341 8.39 3.86 5.04
N SER A 342 9.64 3.54 5.39
CA SER A 342 9.97 2.38 6.22
C SER A 342 9.32 2.45 7.61
N GLU A 343 8.94 3.63 8.09
CA GLU A 343 8.43 3.83 9.45
C GLU A 343 6.92 3.54 9.57
N PHE A 344 6.13 3.72 8.50
CA PHE A 344 4.68 3.51 8.56
C PHE A 344 4.28 2.05 8.81
N ASN A 345 5.02 1.09 8.25
CA ASN A 345 4.74 -0.33 8.46
C ASN A 345 4.98 -0.78 9.91
N PHE A 346 5.80 -0.06 10.67
CA PHE A 346 6.09 -0.36 12.08
C PHE A 346 4.99 0.17 13.03
N LEU A 347 4.30 1.25 12.66
CA LEU A 347 3.13 1.72 13.39
C LEU A 347 1.96 0.72 13.34
N ARG A 348 1.98 -0.24 12.41
CA ARG A 348 0.91 -1.23 12.23
C ARG A 348 0.77 -2.19 13.41
N GLU A 349 1.85 -2.45 14.16
CA GLU A 349 1.86 -3.50 15.18
C GLU A 349 2.55 -3.08 16.46
N SER A 350 1.73 -3.00 17.49
CA SER A 350 2.04 -2.39 18.75
C SER A 350 2.17 -3.49 19.80
N ARG A 351 3.08 -4.44 19.53
CA ARG A 351 3.62 -5.34 20.54
C ARG A 351 4.94 -4.74 21.00
N ALA A 352 5.05 -4.46 22.30
CA ALA A 352 6.20 -3.78 22.90
C ALA A 352 7.51 -4.50 22.55
N ASP A 353 7.43 -5.83 22.49
CA ASP A 353 8.47 -6.82 22.19
C ASP A 353 9.12 -6.66 20.80
N ILE A 354 8.47 -5.99 19.84
CA ILE A 354 9.05 -5.72 18.50
C ILE A 354 9.75 -4.37 18.47
N LEU A 355 9.28 -3.38 19.25
CA LEU A 355 9.91 -2.05 19.28
C LEU A 355 11.35 -2.12 19.79
N ASP A 356 11.65 -3.16 20.58
CA ASP A 356 12.98 -3.45 21.10
C ASP A 356 13.93 -4.08 20.07
N LYS A 357 13.40 -4.64 18.97
CA LYS A 357 14.22 -5.27 17.93
C LYS A 357 15.09 -4.22 17.22
N PRO A 358 16.39 -4.50 16.95
CA PRO A 358 17.27 -3.55 16.28
C PRO A 358 16.74 -3.09 14.92
N TRP A 359 16.22 -4.02 14.11
CA TRP A 359 15.71 -3.76 12.75
C TRP A 359 14.41 -2.97 12.72
N ALA A 360 13.73 -2.83 13.85
CA ALA A 360 12.52 -2.02 14.00
C ALA A 360 12.84 -0.53 14.20
N LYS A 361 14.06 -0.19 14.62
CA LYS A 361 14.45 1.19 14.96
C LYS A 361 14.66 2.02 13.68
N PRO A 362 14.07 3.22 13.58
CA PRO A 362 14.20 4.08 12.39
C PRO A 362 15.65 4.35 11.96
N ALA A 363 16.51 4.76 12.89
CA ALA A 363 17.91 5.03 12.62
C ALA A 363 18.68 3.81 12.07
N VAL A 364 18.34 2.60 12.54
CA VAL A 364 18.94 1.35 12.05
C VAL A 364 18.51 1.08 10.61
N ARG A 365 17.23 1.31 10.28
CA ARG A 365 16.72 1.11 8.91
C ARG A 365 17.31 2.09 7.91
N GLU A 366 17.47 3.35 8.30
CA GLU A 366 18.16 4.34 7.47
C GLU A 366 19.60 3.91 7.21
N ALA A 367 20.32 3.52 8.27
CA ALA A 367 21.69 3.01 8.16
C ALA A 367 21.77 1.76 7.27
N MET A 368 20.82 0.82 7.39
CA MET A 368 20.73 -0.36 6.53
C MET A 368 20.50 0.04 5.07
N SER A 369 19.60 1.00 4.80
CA SER A 369 19.35 1.51 3.45
C SER A 369 20.63 2.09 2.83
N GLU A 370 21.40 2.87 3.58
CA GLU A 370 22.71 3.37 3.12
C GLU A 370 23.71 2.25 2.84
N LEU A 371 23.78 1.25 3.73
CA LEU A 371 24.65 0.09 3.56
C LEU A 371 24.30 -0.69 2.27
N PHE A 372 23.02 -0.99 2.06
CA PHE A 372 22.61 -1.68 0.83
C PHE A 372 22.84 -0.84 -0.41
N LYS A 373 22.67 0.49 -0.36
CA LYS A 373 23.04 1.39 -1.46
C LYS A 373 24.53 1.32 -1.78
N LEU A 374 25.41 1.24 -0.77
CA LEU A 374 26.85 1.06 -0.98
C LEU A 374 27.17 -0.28 -1.65
N ILE A 375 26.56 -1.37 -1.18
CA ILE A 375 26.75 -2.71 -1.76
C ILE A 375 26.29 -2.71 -3.23
N ARG A 376 25.08 -2.20 -3.49
CA ARG A 376 24.52 -2.07 -4.84
C ARG A 376 25.36 -1.17 -5.75
N ALA A 377 25.96 -0.09 -5.23
CA ALA A 377 26.87 0.76 -5.99
C ALA A 377 28.17 0.03 -6.37
N GLY A 378 28.67 -0.86 -5.53
CA GLY A 378 29.81 -1.73 -5.87
C GLY A 378 29.47 -2.66 -7.04
N GLU A 379 28.32 -3.36 -6.95
CA GLU A 379 27.82 -4.23 -8.02
C GLU A 379 27.59 -3.46 -9.33
N GLU A 380 27.12 -2.20 -9.24
CA GLU A 380 26.95 -1.35 -10.42
C GLU A 380 28.27 -1.12 -11.16
N ILE A 381 29.37 -0.88 -10.45
CA ILE A 381 30.68 -0.65 -11.08
C ILE A 381 31.10 -1.88 -11.90
N ASP A 382 30.99 -3.07 -11.31
CA ASP A 382 31.32 -4.33 -11.98
C ASP A 382 30.46 -4.53 -13.23
N ARG A 383 29.15 -4.24 -13.12
CA ARG A 383 28.20 -4.31 -14.23
C ARG A 383 28.54 -3.31 -15.33
N LEU A 384 28.81 -2.05 -14.97
CA LEU A 384 29.14 -0.99 -15.92
C LEU A 384 30.45 -1.30 -16.67
N HIS A 385 31.44 -1.95 -16.05
CA HIS A 385 32.65 -2.37 -16.77
C HIS A 385 32.35 -3.38 -17.88
N VAL A 386 31.35 -4.24 -17.70
CA VAL A 386 30.88 -5.15 -18.75
C VAL A 386 30.10 -4.38 -19.82
N GLU A 387 29.18 -3.51 -19.43
CA GLU A 387 28.35 -2.74 -20.37
C GLU A 387 29.16 -1.75 -21.21
N ILE A 388 30.20 -1.13 -20.65
CA ILE A 388 31.14 -0.29 -21.39
C ILE A 388 31.81 -1.10 -22.51
N LYS A 389 32.29 -2.31 -22.22
CA LYS A 389 32.91 -3.17 -23.23
C LYS A 389 31.90 -3.58 -24.30
N ARG A 390 30.68 -3.96 -23.91
CA ARG A 390 29.61 -4.33 -24.83
C ARG A 390 29.28 -3.19 -25.78
N LEU A 391 29.09 -1.98 -25.25
CA LEU A 391 28.79 -0.81 -26.07
C LEU A 391 29.94 -0.48 -27.03
N LEU A 392 31.19 -0.54 -26.58
CA LEU A 392 32.36 -0.31 -27.44
C LEU A 392 32.52 -1.38 -28.52
N THR A 393 32.23 -2.64 -28.22
CA THR A 393 32.23 -3.72 -29.21
C THR A 393 31.11 -3.50 -30.22
N TYR A 394 29.89 -3.23 -29.77
CA TYR A 394 28.74 -2.97 -30.65
C TYR A 394 29.02 -1.78 -31.59
N MET A 395 29.58 -0.67 -31.07
CA MET A 395 29.99 0.49 -31.88
C MET A 395 31.10 0.20 -32.91
N LYS A 396 31.88 -0.89 -32.74
CA LYS A 396 32.93 -1.29 -33.69
C LYS A 396 32.44 -2.30 -34.73
N GLU A 397 31.38 -3.05 -34.39
CA GLU A 397 30.81 -4.10 -35.24
C GLU A 397 29.69 -3.58 -36.15
N GLU A 398 29.06 -2.45 -35.79
CA GLU A 398 28.19 -1.66 -36.68
C GLU A 398 29.02 -0.78 -37.63
#